data_AF-A0A2U9SSH6-F1
#
_entry.id   AF-A0A2U9SSH6-F1
#
_cell.length_a   1.000
_cell.length_b   1.000
_cell.length_c   1.000
_cell.angle_alpha   90.00
_cell.angle_beta   90.00
_cell.angle_gamma   90.00
#
_symmetry.space_group_name_H-M   'P 1'
#
loop_
_entity.id
_entity.type
_entity.pdbx_description
1 polymer ?
#
loop_
_entity_poly.entity_id
_entity_poly.type
_entity_poly.pdbx_seq_one_letter_code
_entity_poly.pdbx_strand_id
1 'polypeptide(L)'
;MYNRYRYYDPGNGRFISKDPIGLAGGLNGYQYAPNPIEWIDPLGLSKYIPAPKNLPGFPEAVRVPPKTPIPGIPEKKRARWKESKGCICEWDYQHGEVERYDKRGNHMGAFDPNSGEPIPGKGPVRTRRVEP
;
A
#
# COMPACT_ATOMS: atom_id res chain seq x y z
N MET A 1 -30.92 6.03 -4.39
CA MET A 1 -30.32 6.92 -3.38
C MET A 1 -29.29 7.79 -4.09
N TYR A 2 -29.47 9.10 -3.98
CA TYR A 2 -29.00 10.13 -4.89
C TYR A 2 -27.50 10.46 -4.74
N ASN A 3 -26.72 10.26 -5.81
CA ASN A 3 -25.37 10.80 -5.92
C ASN A 3 -25.41 12.15 -6.67
N ARG A 4 -25.15 13.23 -5.94
CA ARG A 4 -25.38 14.62 -6.37
C ARG A 4 -24.52 15.12 -7.54
N TYR A 5 -23.63 14.32 -8.15
CA TYR A 5 -22.83 14.78 -9.31
C TYR A 5 -22.51 13.76 -10.41
N ARG A 6 -23.11 12.57 -10.45
CA ARG A 6 -22.94 11.66 -11.61
C ARG A 6 -24.22 10.89 -11.91
N TYR A 7 -24.87 11.23 -13.02
CA TYR A 7 -26.02 10.50 -13.54
C TYR A 7 -25.53 9.14 -14.07
N TYR A 8 -26.14 8.07 -13.56
CA TYR A 8 -25.91 6.69 -13.95
C TYR A 8 -27.09 6.27 -14.82
N ASP A 9 -26.83 5.78 -16.03
CA ASP A 9 -27.86 5.19 -16.89
C ASP A 9 -27.92 3.67 -16.63
N PRO A 10 -29.00 3.15 -16.04
CA PRO A 10 -29.10 1.73 -15.68
C PRO A 10 -29.35 0.81 -16.88
N GLY A 11 -29.61 1.33 -18.09
CA GLY A 11 -29.80 0.52 -19.29
C GLY A 11 -28.49 0.02 -19.91
N ASN A 12 -27.39 0.73 -19.68
CA ASN A 12 -26.12 0.49 -20.38
C ASN A 12 -24.92 0.20 -19.46
N GLY A 13 -25.11 0.23 -18.13
CA GLY A 13 -24.03 -0.08 -17.17
C GLY A 13 -22.83 0.87 -17.24
N ARG A 14 -23.05 2.15 -17.60
CA ARG A 14 -21.97 3.13 -17.81
C ARG A 14 -22.32 4.51 -17.23
N PHE A 15 -21.30 5.21 -16.76
CA PHE A 15 -21.40 6.63 -16.39
C PHE A 15 -21.33 7.51 -17.64
N ILE A 16 -22.17 8.54 -17.70
CA ILE A 16 -22.34 9.42 -18.87
C ILE A 16 -21.48 10.70 -18.81
N SER A 17 -20.55 10.82 -17.85
CA SER A 17 -19.71 12.01 -17.69
C SER A 17 -18.22 11.70 -17.65
N LYS A 18 -17.44 12.51 -18.36
CA LYS A 18 -15.99 12.38 -18.57
C LYS A 18 -15.17 12.58 -17.27
N ASP A 19 -14.20 11.70 -17.05
CA ASP A 19 -13.23 11.76 -15.95
C ASP A 19 -12.34 13.03 -16.01
N PRO A 20 -12.16 13.76 -14.90
CA PRO A 20 -11.28 14.94 -14.86
C PRO A 20 -9.78 14.62 -14.72
N ILE A 21 -9.35 13.35 -14.66
CA ILE A 21 -7.91 13.00 -14.52
C ILE A 21 -7.16 12.88 -15.86
N GLY A 22 -7.87 13.04 -16.98
CA GLY A 22 -7.26 12.93 -18.30
C GLY A 22 -6.62 11.56 -18.57
N LEU A 23 -5.72 11.52 -19.55
CA LEU A 23 -5.21 10.33 -20.25
C LEU A 23 -4.24 9.43 -19.45
N ALA A 24 -4.22 9.49 -18.12
CA ALA A 24 -3.37 8.60 -17.30
C ALA A 24 -4.06 7.28 -16.88
N GLY A 25 -5.35 7.11 -17.22
CA GLY A 25 -6.20 6.00 -16.77
C GLY A 25 -6.27 4.77 -17.68
N GLY A 26 -5.41 4.64 -18.69
CA GLY A 26 -5.39 3.50 -19.59
C GLY A 26 -6.65 3.35 -20.48
N LEU A 27 -6.65 2.35 -21.36
CA LEU A 27 -7.60 2.18 -22.48
C LEU A 27 -9.01 1.69 -22.09
N ASN A 28 -9.30 1.52 -20.79
CA ASN A 28 -10.62 1.07 -20.33
C ASN A 28 -11.03 1.74 -19.01
N GLY A 29 -11.55 2.96 -19.11
CA GLY A 29 -12.17 3.70 -17.98
C GLY A 29 -13.50 3.10 -17.47
N TYR A 30 -13.77 1.83 -17.79
CA TYR A 30 -15.02 1.11 -17.46
C TYR A 30 -14.78 -0.23 -16.76
N GLN A 31 -13.54 -0.55 -16.37
CA GLN A 31 -13.27 -1.87 -15.80
C GLN A 31 -13.68 -1.93 -14.33
N TYR A 32 -14.81 -2.62 -14.11
CA TYR A 32 -15.37 -2.96 -12.81
C TYR A 32 -14.48 -4.00 -12.09
N ALA A 33 -14.17 -3.78 -10.81
CA ALA A 33 -13.46 -4.76 -9.99
C ALA A 33 -14.40 -5.93 -9.64
N PRO A 34 -14.03 -7.19 -9.88
CA PRO A 34 -14.91 -8.34 -9.66
C PRO A 34 -14.85 -8.80 -8.19
N ASN A 35 -15.45 -8.04 -7.26
CA ASN A 35 -16.18 -8.57 -6.09
C ASN A 35 -16.64 -7.44 -5.13
N PRO A 36 -17.95 -7.27 -4.82
CA PRO A 36 -18.48 -6.09 -4.14
C PRO A 36 -18.96 -6.32 -2.68
N ILE A 37 -18.30 -7.15 -1.85
CA ILE A 37 -18.82 -7.44 -0.49
C ILE A 37 -18.02 -6.83 0.68
N GLU A 38 -16.74 -6.49 0.57
CA GLU A 38 -15.97 -6.05 1.77
C GLU A 38 -15.16 -4.76 1.62
N TRP A 39 -15.51 -3.88 0.69
CA TRP A 39 -14.80 -2.61 0.52
C TRP A 39 -15.79 -1.44 0.58
N ILE A 40 -16.29 -1.17 1.78
CA ILE A 40 -16.83 0.15 2.07
C ILE A 40 -15.61 1.07 2.20
N ASP A 41 -15.34 1.83 1.13
CA ASP A 41 -14.41 2.97 1.14
C ASP A 41 -15.22 4.27 1.12
N PRO A 42 -15.52 4.87 2.29
CA PRO A 42 -16.35 6.07 2.37
C PRO A 42 -15.63 7.36 1.94
N LEU A 43 -14.31 7.32 1.65
CA LEU A 43 -13.51 8.53 1.38
C LEU A 43 -12.71 8.48 0.07
N GLY A 44 -12.44 7.32 -0.53
CA GLY A 44 -11.95 7.23 -1.91
C GLY A 44 -10.61 7.91 -2.19
N LEU A 45 -9.74 8.08 -1.19
CA LEU A 45 -8.56 8.96 -1.31
C LEU A 45 -7.19 8.27 -1.29
N SER A 46 -7.08 6.97 -1.02
CA SER A 46 -5.87 6.20 -1.35
C SER A 46 -6.13 4.70 -1.20
N LYS A 47 -5.61 3.88 -2.11
CA LYS A 47 -5.71 2.42 -2.01
C LYS A 47 -4.95 1.96 -0.76
N TYR A 48 -5.66 1.47 0.25
CA TYR A 48 -5.06 0.84 1.42
C TYR A 48 -4.78 -0.64 1.12
N ILE A 49 -3.50 -1.02 1.11
CA ILE A 49 -3.09 -2.41 0.90
C ILE A 49 -2.80 -3.03 2.27
N PRO A 50 -3.57 -4.06 2.70
CA PRO A 50 -3.36 -4.68 4.00
C PRO A 50 -2.01 -5.40 4.06
N ALA A 51 -1.38 -5.36 5.24
CA ALA A 51 -0.11 -6.04 5.46
C ALA A 51 -0.31 -7.57 5.39
N PRO A 52 0.53 -8.31 4.65
CA PRO A 52 0.44 -9.76 4.63
C PRO A 52 0.77 -10.33 6.01
N LYS A 53 0.38 -11.59 6.27
CA LYS A 53 0.73 -12.27 7.53
C LYS A 53 2.24 -12.60 7.56
N ASN A 54 2.73 -13.14 6.45
CA ASN A 54 4.12 -13.55 6.25
C ASN A 54 4.72 -12.79 5.06
N LEU A 55 6.05 -12.78 4.98
CA LEU A 55 6.80 -12.19 3.87
C LEU A 55 7.61 -13.29 3.18
N PRO A 56 7.10 -13.93 2.10
CA PRO A 56 7.81 -15.04 1.45
C PRO A 56 9.22 -14.68 0.96
N GLY A 57 9.43 -13.43 0.52
CA GLY A 57 10.74 -12.92 0.11
C GLY A 57 11.72 -12.74 1.27
N PHE A 58 11.23 -12.82 2.50
CA PHE A 58 11.99 -12.62 3.73
C PHE A 58 11.69 -13.75 4.73
N PRO A 59 12.14 -14.98 4.46
CA PRO A 59 11.75 -16.17 5.22
C PRO A 59 12.17 -16.12 6.69
N GLU A 60 13.21 -15.35 7.03
CA GLU A 60 13.68 -15.16 8.41
C GLU A 60 12.96 -14.01 9.15
N ALA A 61 12.10 -13.25 8.48
CA ALA A 61 11.44 -12.08 9.06
C ALA A 61 10.27 -12.51 9.96
N VAL A 62 10.41 -12.27 11.27
CA VAL A 62 9.38 -12.59 12.27
C VAL A 62 8.58 -11.33 12.60
N ARG A 63 7.25 -11.47 12.70
CA ARG A 63 6.35 -10.36 13.06
C ARG A 63 6.68 -9.86 14.46
N VAL A 64 6.85 -8.55 14.62
CA VAL A 64 7.12 -7.91 15.91
C VAL A 64 6.12 -6.78 16.18
N PRO A 65 5.97 -6.33 17.44
CA PRO A 65 5.12 -5.20 17.77
C PRO A 65 5.48 -3.96 16.92
N PRO A 66 4.48 -3.30 16.30
CA PRO A 66 4.72 -2.16 15.43
C PRO A 66 5.08 -0.91 16.26
N LYS A 67 6.06 -0.13 15.78
CA LYS A 67 6.49 1.12 16.43
C LYS A 67 6.12 2.38 15.65
N THR A 68 6.33 2.38 14.33
CA THR A 68 6.16 3.57 13.48
C THR A 68 4.67 3.89 13.25
N PRO A 69 4.17 5.08 13.61
CA PRO A 69 2.79 5.48 13.34
C PRO A 69 2.53 5.62 11.83
N ILE A 70 1.29 5.37 11.42
CA ILE A 70 0.84 5.65 10.06
C ILE A 70 0.44 7.14 9.98
N PRO A 71 1.09 7.94 9.12
CA PRO A 71 0.70 9.34 8.96
C PRO A 71 -0.77 9.47 8.56
N GLY A 72 -1.51 10.35 9.24
CA GLY A 72 -2.92 10.63 8.95
C GLY A 72 -3.93 9.62 9.51
N ILE A 73 -3.47 8.51 10.13
CA ILE A 73 -4.37 7.59 10.83
C ILE A 73 -3.94 7.50 12.31
N PRO A 74 -4.67 8.18 13.22
CA PRO A 74 -4.40 8.11 14.65
C PRO A 74 -4.36 6.66 15.15
N GLU A 75 -3.47 6.40 16.11
CA GLU A 75 -3.33 5.12 16.82
C GLU A 75 -2.89 3.90 15.99
N LYS A 76 -2.97 3.95 14.66
CA LYS A 76 -2.48 2.87 13.80
C LYS A 76 -0.98 3.01 13.54
N LYS A 77 -0.29 1.88 13.59
CA LYS A 77 1.15 1.76 13.33
C LYS A 77 1.42 0.80 12.18
N ARG A 78 2.53 0.99 11.48
CA ARG A 78 2.96 0.16 10.35
C ARG A 78 3.32 -1.23 10.85
N ALA A 79 2.81 -2.25 10.16
CA ALA A 79 3.22 -3.62 10.44
C ALA A 79 4.75 -3.75 10.33
N ARG A 80 5.34 -4.45 11.31
CA ARG A 80 6.78 -4.55 11.44
C ARG A 80 7.22 -6.01 11.61
N TRP A 81 8.35 -6.34 10.99
CA TRP A 81 9.05 -7.60 11.17
C TRP A 81 10.52 -7.34 11.46
N LYS A 82 11.17 -8.32 12.09
CA LYS A 82 12.61 -8.30 12.37
C LYS A 82 13.23 -9.61 11.90
N GLU A 83 14.34 -9.52 11.21
CA GLU A 83 15.12 -10.67 10.77
C GLU A 83 16.23 -11.03 11.77
N SER A 84 16.79 -12.24 11.60
CA SER A 84 17.89 -12.76 12.42
C SER A 84 19.10 -11.80 12.51
N LYS A 85 19.45 -11.14 11.41
CA LYS A 85 20.57 -10.19 11.31
C LYS A 85 20.29 -8.82 11.93
N GLY A 86 19.10 -8.63 12.48
CA GLY A 86 18.64 -7.38 13.10
C GLY A 86 18.08 -6.36 12.12
N CYS A 87 17.96 -6.71 10.83
CA CYS A 87 17.26 -5.88 9.86
C CYS A 87 15.77 -5.80 10.19
N ILE A 88 15.19 -4.64 9.93
CA ILE A 88 13.79 -4.32 10.23
C ILE A 88 13.06 -4.14 8.91
N CYS A 89 11.88 -4.73 8.82
CA CYS A 89 10.99 -4.59 7.68
C CYS A 89 9.72 -3.89 8.14
N GLU A 90 9.28 -2.83 7.45
CA GLU A 90 8.00 -2.18 7.68
C GLU A 90 7.12 -2.20 6.43
N TRP A 91 5.83 -2.41 6.61
CA TRP A 91 4.87 -2.44 5.51
C TRP A 91 4.55 -1.04 4.99
N ASP A 92 4.66 -0.84 3.67
CA ASP A 92 4.07 0.29 2.97
C ASP A 92 2.66 -0.07 2.46
N TYR A 93 1.66 0.48 3.15
CA TYR A 93 0.26 0.28 2.83
C TYR A 93 -0.17 0.98 1.54
N GLN A 94 0.59 1.96 1.03
CA GLN A 94 0.23 2.69 -0.19
C GLN A 94 0.68 1.94 -1.44
N HIS A 95 1.83 1.27 -1.36
CA HIS A 95 2.46 0.63 -2.52
C HIS A 95 2.47 -0.90 -2.47
N GLY A 96 2.18 -1.50 -1.30
CA GLY A 96 2.21 -2.95 -1.15
C GLY A 96 3.64 -3.50 -1.11
N GLU A 97 4.57 -2.71 -0.58
CA GLU A 97 6.00 -2.97 -0.59
C GLU A 97 6.54 -3.06 0.84
N VAL A 98 7.74 -3.64 0.97
CA VAL A 98 8.46 -3.72 2.24
C VAL A 98 9.57 -2.69 2.25
N GLU A 99 9.48 -1.70 3.14
CA GLU A 99 10.58 -0.78 3.42
C GLU A 99 11.54 -1.47 4.41
N ARG A 100 12.79 -1.64 4.00
CA ARG A 100 13.82 -2.28 4.83
C ARG A 100 14.74 -1.26 5.49
N TYR A 101 15.18 -1.62 6.70
CA TYR A 101 16.12 -0.86 7.49
C TYR A 101 17.19 -1.77 8.09
N ASP A 102 18.40 -1.27 8.22
CA ASP A 102 19.48 -2.00 8.89
C ASP A 102 19.29 -2.04 10.43
N LYS A 103 20.16 -2.76 11.13
CA LYS A 103 20.14 -2.87 12.60
C LYS A 103 20.31 -1.55 13.36
N ARG A 104 20.72 -0.48 12.68
CA ARG A 104 20.87 0.88 13.21
C ARG A 104 19.70 1.79 12.80
N GLY A 105 18.70 1.24 12.10
CA GLY A 105 17.52 1.97 11.64
C GLY A 105 17.75 2.79 10.37
N ASN A 106 18.86 2.60 9.64
CA ASN A 106 19.09 3.29 8.36
C ASN A 106 18.24 2.66 7.26
N HIS A 107 17.60 3.47 6.43
CA HIS A 107 16.80 2.99 5.30
C HIS A 107 17.65 2.32 4.22
N MET A 108 17.24 1.13 3.78
CA MET A 108 17.90 0.32 2.76
C MET A 108 17.16 0.31 1.41
N GLY A 109 15.93 0.82 1.37
CA GLY A 109 15.08 0.83 0.16
C GLY A 109 13.81 0.01 0.32
N ALA A 110 13.02 0.00 -0.74
CA ALA A 110 11.79 -0.78 -0.84
C ALA A 110 12.04 -2.09 -1.58
N PHE A 111 11.32 -3.13 -1.19
CA PHE A 111 11.47 -4.49 -1.72
C PHE A 111 10.12 -5.18 -1.92
N ASP A 112 10.06 -6.08 -2.89
CA ASP A 112 8.89 -6.92 -3.13
C ASP A 112 8.69 -7.91 -1.97
N PRO A 113 7.47 -8.03 -1.41
CA PRO A 113 7.22 -8.91 -0.26
C PRO A 113 7.32 -10.41 -0.57
N ASN A 114 7.17 -10.81 -1.83
CA ASN A 114 7.13 -12.20 -2.26
C ASN A 114 8.47 -12.70 -2.78
N SER A 115 9.16 -11.93 -3.62
CA SER A 115 10.47 -12.30 -4.16
C SER A 115 11.63 -11.83 -3.28
N GLY A 116 11.44 -10.77 -2.49
CA GLY A 116 12.50 -10.14 -1.72
C GLY A 116 13.45 -9.30 -2.56
N GLU A 117 13.15 -9.10 -3.85
CA GLU A 117 13.95 -8.29 -4.76
C GLU A 117 13.73 -6.79 -4.50
N PRO A 118 14.76 -5.95 -4.70
CA PRO A 118 14.63 -4.50 -4.54
C PRO A 118 13.70 -3.92 -5.62
N ILE A 119 12.82 -3.00 -5.22
CA ILE A 119 11.96 -2.28 -6.16
C ILE A 119 12.81 -1.30 -6.98
N PRO A 120 12.81 -1.38 -8.33
CA PRO A 120 13.59 -0.49 -9.17
C PRO A 120 13.28 0.99 -8.90
N GLY A 121 14.33 1.80 -8.72
CA GLY A 121 14.20 3.23 -8.43
C GLY A 121 13.86 3.58 -6.97
N LYS A 122 13.65 2.60 -6.09
CA LYS A 122 13.38 2.82 -4.65
C LYS A 122 14.53 2.34 -3.76
N GLY A 123 15.71 2.91 -3.99
CA GLY A 123 16.91 2.61 -3.20
C GLY A 123 16.93 3.24 -1.80
N PRO A 124 18.06 3.13 -1.09
CA PRO A 124 18.28 3.77 0.22
C PRO A 124 18.00 5.27 0.21
N VAL A 125 17.33 5.77 1.26
CA VAL A 125 17.01 7.20 1.43
C VAL A 125 17.58 7.66 2.77
N ARG A 126 18.66 8.45 2.75
CA ARG A 126 19.45 8.75 3.96
C ARG A 126 18.68 9.49 5.06
N THR A 127 17.63 10.23 4.69
CA THR A 127 16.76 10.97 5.63
C THR A 127 15.69 10.09 6.26
N ARG A 128 15.38 8.92 5.69
CA ARG A 128 14.42 7.97 6.26
C ARG A 128 15.10 7.09 7.29
N ARG A 129 14.53 7.02 8.49
CA ARG A 129 15.04 6.23 9.62
C ARG A 129 13.90 5.67 10.46
N VAL A 130 14.17 4.58 11.16
CA VAL A 130 13.27 4.00 12.16
C VAL A 130 14.02 3.71 13.45
N GLU A 131 13.30 3.66 14.56
CA GLU A 131 13.83 3.16 15.82
C GLU A 131 14.08 1.63 15.72
N PRO A 132 15.28 1.12 16.08
CA PRO A 132 15.62 -0.30 16.01
C PRO A 132 14.78 -1.29 16.86
#